data_AF-A0A935HVM1-F1
#
_entry.id   AF-A0A935HVM1-F1
#
_cell.length_a   1.000
_cell.length_b   1.000
_cell.length_c   1.000
_cell.angle_alpha   90.00
_cell.angle_beta   90.00
_cell.angle_gamma   90.00
#
_symmetry.space_group_name_H-M   'P 1'
#
loop_
_entity.id
_entity.type
_entity.pdbx_description
1 polymer ?
#
loop_
_entity_poly.entity_id
_entity_poly.type
_entity_poly.pdbx_seq_one_letter_code
_entity_poly.pdbx_strand_id
1 'polypeptide(L)'
;MKDIYLDIALNLPVNSTFTYKAGINTIDYVEKGKRVLVNFGNKSITGIIIDLFSETSLKKVKEIISVLDEERLLTDELIDFCKWISDYYISPIGESMFSSVPSKINITSDNFYFLTDNYRDALDNKAIKEEIYIEIIKLLEEKSNTGLTKKQIEKRLKYSDLSKSISEMCSKGLINYEHSFSKPTSHKIVKIVSLNISSDELTSLILKKLIKSAKQITALNKLTEKPEFELNYFMKEAGITSSVINSLFKKELITIKEIRKHRESPDIFSEDDKEILLNDEQRNCVERLTETIKEDIFRVFLLHGITGSGKTEVYIQTIKEVLKTGKTAIVLVPEISLTPQLIYRFKMKFDDKVGVIHSRLSDGEKLDTYDRIRSGKYKIIIGARSALFAPLKNIGIIIVDEEHDSSYKQDNSPRYNGRDAAIYRAKLNNATVVLGSATPSLESFYNAETGKYKLLVLTKERQQLILRK
;
A
#
# COMPACT_ATOMS: atom_id res chain seq x y z
N MET A 1 -14.08 -8.38 -32.83
CA MET A 1 -13.97 -7.52 -31.63
C MET A 1 -13.12 -6.32 -32.00
N LYS A 2 -13.46 -5.12 -31.51
CA LYS A 2 -12.64 -3.93 -31.71
C LYS A 2 -11.36 -4.11 -30.90
N ASP A 3 -10.20 -3.81 -31.49
CA ASP A 3 -8.93 -3.84 -30.76
C ASP A 3 -8.97 -2.81 -29.62
N ILE A 4 -8.48 -3.22 -28.44
CA ILE A 4 -8.30 -2.34 -27.29
C ILE A 4 -6.81 -2.21 -27.01
N TYR A 5 -6.33 -0.99 -27.02
CA TYR A 5 -4.96 -0.63 -26.67
C TYR A 5 -4.94 0.06 -25.31
N LEU A 6 -3.81 -0.10 -24.62
CA LEU A 6 -3.61 0.31 -23.24
C LEU A 6 -2.40 1.24 -23.19
N ASP A 7 -2.54 2.38 -22.53
CA ASP A 7 -1.41 3.21 -22.16
C ASP A 7 -0.91 2.81 -20.78
N ILE A 8 0.35 2.42 -20.66
CA ILE A 8 0.87 1.74 -19.47
C ILE A 8 2.08 2.48 -18.91
N ALA A 9 1.99 2.93 -17.65
CA ALA A 9 3.15 3.39 -16.89
C ALA A 9 3.92 2.21 -16.35
N LEU A 10 5.24 2.20 -16.60
CA LEU A 10 6.17 1.22 -16.05
C LEU A 10 7.04 1.91 -15.01
N ASN A 11 7.36 1.23 -13.90
CA ASN A 11 8.21 1.79 -12.84
C ASN A 11 9.69 1.87 -13.28
N LEU A 12 9.96 2.76 -14.21
CA LEU A 12 11.25 2.99 -14.85
C LEU A 12 11.56 4.50 -14.79
N PRO A 13 12.86 4.88 -14.76
CA PRO A 13 13.27 6.28 -14.74
C PRO A 13 13.16 6.92 -16.14
N VAL A 14 11.99 6.80 -16.77
CA VAL A 14 11.70 7.29 -18.12
C VAL A 14 10.43 8.11 -18.07
N ASN A 15 10.47 9.32 -18.64
CA ASN A 15 9.32 10.22 -18.68
C ASN A 15 8.39 9.90 -19.86
N SER A 16 7.92 8.66 -19.94
CA SER A 16 7.00 8.19 -20.98
C SER A 16 6.19 6.99 -20.48
N THR A 17 5.03 6.80 -21.11
CA THR A 17 4.22 5.59 -21.02
C THR A 17 4.49 4.68 -22.23
N PHE A 18 3.95 3.46 -22.19
CA PHE A 18 4.16 2.45 -23.23
C PHE A 18 2.83 1.86 -23.67
N THR A 19 2.62 1.77 -24.98
CA THR A 19 1.41 1.20 -25.57
C THR A 19 1.49 -0.32 -25.68
N TYR A 20 0.46 -0.99 -25.17
CA TYR A 20 0.24 -2.44 -25.32
C TYR A 20 -1.16 -2.72 -25.85
N LYS A 21 -1.41 -3.96 -26.30
CA LYS A 21 -2.72 -4.43 -26.74
C LYS A 21 -3.32 -5.37 -25.70
N ALA A 22 -4.63 -5.28 -25.47
CA ALA A 22 -5.36 -6.29 -24.71
C ALA A 22 -5.53 -7.55 -25.58
N GLY A 23 -5.02 -8.68 -25.09
CA GLY A 23 -5.23 -9.98 -25.73
C GLY A 23 -6.63 -10.53 -25.46
N ILE A 24 -7.02 -11.57 -26.20
CA ILE A 24 -8.39 -12.12 -26.16
C ILE A 24 -8.82 -12.61 -24.77
N ASN A 25 -7.88 -13.10 -23.97
CA ASN A 25 -8.13 -13.59 -22.60
C ASN A 25 -8.08 -12.49 -21.54
N THR A 26 -7.70 -11.27 -21.92
CA THR A 26 -7.50 -10.14 -20.98
C THR A 26 -8.46 -8.99 -21.21
N ILE A 27 -9.12 -8.94 -22.36
CA ILE A 27 -9.91 -7.80 -22.83
C ILE A 27 -11.08 -7.44 -21.89
N ASP A 28 -11.68 -8.44 -21.23
CA ASP A 28 -12.80 -8.23 -20.30
C ASP A 28 -12.35 -7.75 -18.92
N TYR A 29 -11.04 -7.76 -18.63
CA TYR A 29 -10.50 -7.47 -17.30
C TYR A 29 -9.72 -6.14 -17.23
N VAL A 30 -9.38 -5.55 -18.36
CA VAL A 30 -8.60 -4.31 -18.44
C VAL A 30 -9.43 -3.10 -18.01
N GLU A 31 -8.85 -2.27 -17.15
CA GLU A 31 -9.47 -1.05 -16.63
C GLU A 31 -8.37 -0.07 -16.19
N LYS A 32 -8.63 1.24 -16.28
CA LYS A 32 -7.71 2.27 -15.74
C LYS A 32 -7.44 2.01 -14.26
N GLY A 33 -6.19 2.21 -13.85
CA GLY A 33 -5.75 2.04 -12.47
C GLY A 33 -5.53 0.60 -12.03
N LYS A 34 -5.72 -0.40 -12.91
CA LYS A 34 -5.29 -1.78 -12.68
C LYS A 34 -3.83 -1.97 -13.07
N ARG A 35 -3.17 -2.89 -12.37
CA ARG A 35 -1.85 -3.37 -12.71
C ARG A 35 -1.93 -4.49 -13.72
N VAL A 36 -0.93 -4.54 -14.58
CA VAL A 36 -0.75 -5.58 -15.58
C VAL A 36 0.69 -6.06 -15.59
N LEU A 37 0.90 -7.30 -16.02
CA LEU A 37 2.22 -7.83 -16.32
C LEU A 37 2.48 -7.68 -17.81
N VAL A 38 3.61 -7.07 -18.18
CA VAL A 38 3.98 -6.84 -19.57
C VAL A 38 5.42 -7.20 -19.85
N ASN A 39 5.72 -7.56 -21.10
CA ASN A 39 7.10 -7.75 -21.54
C ASN A 39 7.72 -6.41 -21.97
N PHE A 40 8.81 -6.03 -21.31
CA PHE A 40 9.61 -4.86 -21.63
C PHE A 40 11.07 -5.28 -21.87
N GLY A 41 11.52 -5.19 -23.12
CA GLY A 41 12.78 -5.84 -23.53
C GLY A 41 12.73 -7.36 -23.30
N ASN A 42 13.70 -7.87 -22.53
CA ASN A 42 13.84 -9.28 -22.18
C ASN A 42 13.31 -9.63 -20.78
N LYS A 43 12.54 -8.72 -20.15
CA LYS A 43 11.98 -8.91 -18.81
C LYS A 43 10.47 -8.73 -18.83
N SER A 44 9.77 -9.43 -17.93
CA SER A 44 8.39 -9.12 -17.59
C SER A 44 8.36 -8.23 -16.35
N ILE A 45 7.67 -7.10 -16.45
CA ILE A 45 7.55 -6.12 -15.36
C ILE A 45 6.09 -5.72 -15.16
N THR A 46 5.77 -5.33 -13.93
CA THR A 46 4.47 -4.74 -13.62
C THR A 46 4.37 -3.33 -14.20
N GLY A 47 3.25 -3.04 -14.84
CA GLY A 47 2.82 -1.72 -15.25
C GLY A 47 1.46 -1.37 -14.67
N ILE A 48 1.07 -0.10 -14.75
CA ILE A 48 -0.26 0.40 -14.36
C ILE A 48 -0.93 0.96 -15.61
N ILE A 49 -2.16 0.53 -15.90
CA ILE A 49 -2.98 1.07 -16.99
C ILE A 49 -3.39 2.50 -16.63
N ILE A 50 -2.95 3.48 -17.42
CA ILE A 50 -3.30 4.89 -17.27
C ILE A 50 -4.48 5.27 -18.17
N ASP A 51 -4.52 4.71 -19.38
CA ASP A 51 -5.57 4.98 -20.35
C ASP A 51 -5.90 3.77 -21.24
N LEU A 52 -7.06 3.79 -21.87
CA LEU A 52 -7.51 2.81 -22.85
C LEU A 52 -8.02 3.54 -24.09
N PHE A 53 -7.68 3.02 -25.27
CA PHE A 53 -8.07 3.61 -26.54
C PHE A 53 -8.24 2.55 -27.62
N SER A 54 -9.00 2.86 -28.68
CA SER A 54 -9.35 1.88 -29.71
C SER A 54 -8.48 1.92 -30.97
N GLU A 55 -7.56 2.87 -31.08
CA GLU A 55 -6.74 3.09 -32.28
C GLU A 55 -5.32 3.53 -31.94
N THR A 56 -4.31 3.08 -32.70
CA THR A 56 -2.92 3.45 -32.50
C THR A 56 -2.21 3.68 -33.83
N SER A 57 -1.24 4.59 -33.87
CA SER A 57 -0.36 4.81 -35.02
C SER A 57 0.80 3.80 -35.08
N LEU A 58 0.98 2.97 -34.04
CA LEU A 58 2.08 2.01 -33.94
C LEU A 58 1.87 0.80 -34.84
N LYS A 59 2.89 0.49 -35.67
CA LYS A 59 2.86 -0.65 -36.60
C LYS A 59 2.94 -2.02 -35.90
N LYS A 60 3.60 -2.10 -34.74
CA LYS A 60 3.77 -3.33 -33.96
C LYS A 60 3.52 -3.03 -32.50
N VAL A 61 2.57 -3.73 -31.91
CA VAL A 61 2.21 -3.59 -30.49
C VAL A 61 2.21 -4.97 -29.86
N LYS A 62 2.87 -5.11 -28.71
CA LYS A 62 2.87 -6.36 -27.94
C LYS A 62 1.59 -6.46 -27.13
N GLU A 63 1.09 -7.68 -26.93
CA GLU A 63 0.01 -7.92 -25.98
C GLU A 63 0.51 -7.90 -24.54
N ILE A 64 -0.36 -7.55 -23.60
CA ILE A 64 -0.10 -7.74 -22.16
C ILE A 64 -0.09 -9.24 -21.83
N ILE A 65 0.65 -9.63 -20.79
CA ILE A 65 0.70 -11.03 -20.32
C ILE A 65 -0.55 -11.35 -19.51
N SER A 66 -0.89 -10.50 -18.54
CA SER A 66 -2.03 -10.69 -17.65
C SER A 66 -2.43 -9.40 -16.93
N VAL A 67 -3.67 -9.34 -16.46
CA VAL A 67 -4.14 -8.35 -15.48
C VAL A 67 -3.90 -8.92 -14.08
N LEU A 68 -3.32 -8.11 -13.18
CA LEU A 68 -2.88 -8.56 -11.85
C LEU A 68 -3.90 -8.28 -10.73
N ASP A 69 -4.89 -7.43 -11.00
CA ASP A 69 -5.85 -6.97 -10.01
C ASP A 69 -7.28 -7.33 -10.41
N GLU A 70 -8.07 -7.83 -9.45
CA GLU A 70 -9.51 -8.04 -9.63
C GLU A 70 -10.25 -6.71 -9.77
N GLU A 71 -9.91 -5.75 -8.90
CA GLU A 71 -10.47 -4.40 -8.85
C GLU A 71 -9.36 -3.35 -9.03
N ARG A 72 -9.68 -2.18 -9.60
CA ARG A 72 -8.72 -1.08 -9.75
C ARG A 72 -8.09 -0.65 -8.41
N LEU A 73 -6.77 -0.50 -8.42
CA LEU A 73 -6.01 -0.02 -7.26
C LEU A 73 -5.96 1.50 -7.17
N LEU A 74 -5.82 2.16 -8.33
CA LEU A 74 -5.82 3.61 -8.43
C LEU A 74 -7.19 4.08 -8.93
N THR A 75 -7.72 5.11 -8.30
CA THR A 75 -8.87 5.88 -8.81
C THR A 75 -8.42 6.82 -9.92
N ASP A 76 -9.36 7.29 -10.74
CA ASP A 76 -9.06 8.29 -11.77
C ASP A 76 -8.46 9.57 -11.17
N GLU A 77 -8.99 10.01 -10.01
CA GLU A 77 -8.43 11.12 -9.23
C GLU A 77 -6.96 10.91 -8.85
N LEU A 78 -6.60 9.70 -8.39
CA LEU A 78 -5.21 9.41 -8.03
C LEU A 78 -4.29 9.35 -9.25
N ILE A 79 -4.80 8.87 -10.38
CA ILE A 79 -4.08 8.89 -11.66
C ILE A 79 -3.79 10.34 -12.06
N ASP A 80 -4.79 11.22 -12.00
CA ASP A 80 -4.63 12.64 -12.32
C ASP A 80 -3.72 13.37 -11.34
N PHE A 81 -3.79 13.01 -10.05
CA PHE A 81 -2.86 13.49 -9.03
C PHE A 81 -1.41 13.10 -9.34
N CYS A 82 -1.18 11.84 -9.73
CA CYS A 82 0.15 11.35 -10.09
C CYS A 82 0.66 11.96 -11.40
N LYS A 83 -0.21 12.18 -12.40
CA LYS A 83 0.13 12.92 -13.61
C LYS A 83 0.60 14.34 -13.29
N TRP A 84 -0.15 15.05 -12.44
CA TRP A 84 0.26 16.39 -12.02
C TRP A 84 1.59 16.39 -11.28
N ILE A 85 1.84 15.43 -10.38
CA ILE A 85 3.15 15.30 -9.73
C ILE A 85 4.25 15.12 -10.77
N SER A 86 4.04 14.20 -11.73
CA SER A 86 4.97 13.92 -12.81
C SER A 86 5.29 15.16 -13.64
N ASP A 87 4.26 15.90 -14.08
CA ASP A 87 4.38 17.07 -14.93
C ASP A 87 5.01 18.25 -14.19
N TYR A 88 4.51 18.57 -12.99
CA TYR A 88 4.94 19.74 -12.21
C TYR A 88 6.35 19.58 -11.65
N TYR A 89 6.70 18.38 -11.19
CA TYR A 89 8.03 18.10 -10.62
C TYR A 89 9.01 17.48 -11.62
N ILE A 90 8.60 17.31 -12.89
CA ILE A 90 9.43 16.75 -13.97
C ILE A 90 10.01 15.39 -13.54
N SER A 91 9.15 14.53 -13.01
CA SER A 91 9.53 13.18 -12.56
C SER A 91 8.90 12.11 -13.44
N PRO A 92 9.55 10.95 -13.64
CA PRO A 92 8.97 9.84 -14.40
C PRO A 92 7.57 9.47 -13.93
N ILE A 93 6.60 9.45 -14.86
CA ILE A 93 5.20 9.13 -14.55
C ILE A 93 5.05 7.77 -13.86
N GLY A 94 5.87 6.80 -14.26
CA GLY A 94 5.97 5.49 -13.62
C GLY A 94 6.26 5.59 -12.13
N GLU A 95 7.32 6.28 -11.75
CA GLU A 95 7.71 6.43 -10.34
C GLU A 95 6.63 7.15 -9.52
N SER A 96 5.95 8.13 -10.11
CA SER A 96 4.80 8.79 -9.46
C SER A 96 3.63 7.84 -9.25
N MET A 97 3.23 7.08 -10.27
CA MET A 97 2.11 6.12 -10.16
C MET A 97 2.39 5.03 -9.14
N PHE A 98 3.62 4.48 -9.16
CA PHE A 98 4.02 3.43 -8.23
C PHE A 98 4.25 3.94 -6.80
N SER A 99 4.34 5.26 -6.58
CA SER A 99 4.27 5.84 -5.22
C SER A 99 2.90 5.65 -4.57
N SER A 100 1.85 5.42 -5.37
CA SER A 100 0.49 5.09 -4.93
C SER A 100 0.22 3.60 -4.77
N VAL A 101 1.24 2.75 -4.89
CA VAL A 101 1.08 1.30 -4.83
C VAL A 101 2.07 0.72 -3.82
N PRO A 102 1.63 -0.16 -2.89
CA PRO A 102 2.55 -0.88 -2.02
C PRO A 102 3.63 -1.62 -2.83
N SER A 103 4.90 -1.42 -2.49
CA SER A 103 6.02 -1.76 -3.40
C SER A 103 6.13 -3.26 -3.72
N LYS A 104 5.83 -4.13 -2.76
CA LYS A 104 6.01 -5.60 -2.88
C LYS A 104 4.81 -6.38 -3.38
N ILE A 105 3.72 -5.74 -3.79
CA ILE A 105 2.68 -6.45 -4.56
C ILE A 105 3.06 -6.57 -6.04
N ASN A 106 4.07 -5.82 -6.49
CA ASN A 106 4.50 -5.83 -7.88
C ASN A 106 5.27 -7.11 -8.22
N ILE A 107 4.92 -7.69 -9.36
CA ILE A 107 5.58 -8.85 -9.91
C ILE A 107 6.65 -8.36 -10.89
N THR A 108 7.87 -8.83 -10.68
CA THR A 108 8.97 -8.67 -11.61
C THR A 108 9.54 -10.05 -11.89
N SER A 109 9.79 -10.37 -13.16
CA SER A 109 10.57 -11.56 -13.48
C SER A 109 12.05 -11.21 -13.47
N ASP A 110 12.86 -12.02 -12.80
CA ASP A 110 14.28 -12.10 -13.11
C ASP A 110 14.53 -13.28 -14.06
N ASN A 111 15.46 -13.10 -14.98
CA ASN A 111 15.91 -14.18 -15.85
C ASN A 111 16.97 -14.98 -15.10
N PHE A 112 16.70 -16.26 -14.89
CA PHE A 112 17.69 -17.22 -14.42
C PHE A 112 18.30 -17.88 -15.64
N TYR A 113 19.61 -17.75 -15.79
CA TYR A 113 20.36 -18.34 -16.88
C TYR A 113 20.81 -19.75 -16.50
N PHE A 114 20.70 -20.67 -17.43
CA PHE A 114 21.15 -22.06 -17.30
C PHE A 114 22.01 -22.43 -18.52
N LEU A 115 22.85 -23.44 -18.35
CA LEU A 115 23.61 -24.02 -19.45
C LEU A 115 22.69 -24.91 -20.29
N THR A 116 22.86 -24.83 -21.60
CA THR A 116 22.19 -25.70 -22.58
C THR A 116 23.14 -26.79 -23.03
N ASP A 117 22.68 -27.99 -23.38
CA ASP A 117 23.54 -29.13 -23.74
C ASP A 117 24.66 -28.81 -24.76
N ASN A 118 24.43 -27.88 -25.69
CA ASN A 118 25.40 -27.39 -26.68
C ASN A 118 26.67 -26.75 -26.09
N TYR A 119 26.68 -26.39 -24.80
CA TYR A 119 27.82 -25.72 -24.18
C TYR A 119 29.06 -26.63 -24.09
N ARG A 120 28.87 -27.94 -23.89
CA ARG A 120 29.95 -28.93 -23.76
C ARG A 120 30.67 -29.12 -25.09
N ASP A 121 29.90 -29.32 -26.15
CA ASP A 121 30.44 -29.45 -27.50
C ASP A 121 31.22 -28.19 -27.92
N ALA A 122 30.78 -27.01 -27.50
CA ALA A 122 31.48 -25.75 -27.78
C ALA A 122 32.78 -25.58 -26.98
N LEU A 123 32.85 -26.09 -25.74
CA LEU A 123 34.06 -26.13 -24.91
C LEU A 123 35.08 -27.14 -25.45
N ASP A 124 34.63 -28.36 -25.75
CA ASP A 124 35.50 -29.47 -26.19
C ASP A 124 36.13 -29.18 -27.55
N ASN A 125 35.39 -28.53 -28.45
CA ASN A 125 35.89 -28.10 -29.76
C ASN A 125 36.73 -26.82 -29.73
N LYS A 126 37.05 -26.26 -28.56
CA LYS A 126 37.75 -24.96 -28.38
C LYS A 126 37.10 -23.80 -29.17
N ALA A 127 35.79 -23.88 -29.40
CA ALA A 127 35.04 -22.86 -30.12
C ALA A 127 34.83 -21.60 -29.26
N ILE A 128 34.88 -21.74 -27.93
CA ILE A 128 34.85 -20.64 -26.96
C ILE A 128 36.29 -20.24 -26.63
N LYS A 129 36.68 -19.02 -27.01
CA LYS A 129 38.03 -18.48 -26.74
C LYS A 129 38.02 -17.35 -25.72
N GLU A 130 36.84 -16.78 -25.48
CA GLU A 130 36.62 -15.66 -24.59
C GLU A 130 36.65 -16.14 -23.14
N GLU A 131 37.65 -15.69 -22.38
CA GLU A 131 37.86 -16.07 -20.97
C GLU A 131 36.61 -15.82 -20.11
N ILE A 132 35.91 -14.71 -20.37
CA ILE A 132 34.68 -14.34 -19.69
C ILE A 132 33.53 -15.32 -19.91
N TYR A 133 33.46 -15.97 -21.08
CA TYR A 133 32.43 -17.00 -21.32
C TYR A 133 32.74 -18.26 -20.50
N ILE A 134 34.03 -18.62 -20.39
CA ILE A 134 34.49 -19.76 -19.60
C ILE A 134 34.18 -19.53 -18.12
N GLU A 135 34.41 -18.33 -17.60
CA GLU A 135 34.06 -17.95 -16.22
C GLU A 135 32.56 -18.05 -15.94
N ILE A 136 31.72 -17.55 -16.86
CA ILE A 136 30.26 -17.64 -16.74
C ILE A 136 29.80 -19.10 -16.78
N ILE A 137 30.36 -19.91 -17.68
CA ILE A 137 30.01 -21.33 -17.79
C ILE A 137 30.36 -22.07 -16.50
N LYS A 138 31.59 -21.94 -15.99
CA LYS A 138 32.01 -22.57 -14.72
C LYS A 138 31.07 -22.21 -13.57
N LEU A 139 30.68 -20.93 -13.48
CA LEU A 139 29.78 -20.46 -12.44
C LEU A 139 28.36 -21.07 -12.56
N LEU A 140 27.88 -21.26 -13.79
CA LEU A 140 26.58 -21.89 -14.05
C LEU A 140 26.62 -23.41 -13.88
N GLU A 141 27.76 -24.07 -14.13
CA GLU A 141 27.94 -25.50 -13.85
C GLU A 141 27.79 -25.80 -12.34
N GLU A 142 28.39 -24.98 -11.47
CA GLU A 142 28.26 -25.10 -10.01
C GLU A 142 26.80 -24.93 -9.51
N LYS A 143 25.93 -24.34 -10.35
CA LYS A 143 24.53 -24.00 -10.02
C LYS A 143 23.53 -24.53 -11.04
N SER A 144 23.87 -25.62 -11.72
CA SER A 144 23.10 -26.19 -12.83
C SER A 144 21.60 -26.40 -12.53
N ASN A 145 21.25 -26.79 -11.30
CA ASN A 145 19.85 -27.05 -10.92
C ASN A 145 19.03 -25.79 -10.55
N THR A 146 19.66 -24.67 -10.21
CA THR A 146 18.96 -23.46 -9.76
C THR A 146 19.07 -22.30 -10.72
N GLY A 147 20.06 -22.35 -11.63
CA GLY A 147 20.42 -21.23 -12.50
C GLY A 147 20.93 -20.03 -11.69
N LEU A 148 21.30 -18.96 -12.40
CA LEU A 148 21.70 -17.70 -11.77
C LEU A 148 21.15 -16.49 -12.49
N THR A 149 20.81 -15.44 -11.74
CA THR A 149 20.44 -14.17 -12.34
C THR A 149 21.66 -13.41 -12.83
N LYS A 150 21.48 -12.52 -13.82
CA LYS A 150 22.55 -11.63 -14.31
C LYS A 150 23.28 -10.90 -13.16
N LYS A 151 22.53 -10.33 -12.21
CA LYS A 151 23.10 -9.63 -11.04
C LYS A 151 23.94 -10.56 -10.15
N GLN A 152 23.55 -11.82 -10.00
CA GLN A 152 24.30 -12.80 -9.23
C GLN A 152 25.62 -13.17 -9.93
N ILE A 153 25.59 -13.30 -11.27
CA ILE A 153 26.78 -13.56 -12.08
C ILE A 153 27.73 -12.35 -12.00
N GLU A 154 27.25 -11.13 -12.25
CA GLU A 154 28.02 -9.88 -12.14
C GLU A 154 28.68 -9.73 -10.76
N LYS A 155 27.91 -9.95 -9.68
CA LYS A 155 28.42 -9.83 -8.31
C LYS A 155 29.50 -10.86 -7.98
N ARG A 156 29.36 -12.11 -8.45
CA ARG A 156 30.33 -13.18 -8.15
C ARG A 156 31.60 -13.06 -8.98
N LEU A 157 31.46 -12.68 -10.25
CA LEU A 157 32.59 -12.49 -11.16
C LEU A 157 33.22 -11.09 -11.04
N LYS A 158 32.63 -10.19 -10.24
CA LYS A 158 33.08 -8.80 -10.00
C LYS A 158 33.14 -7.94 -11.28
N TYR A 159 32.20 -8.16 -12.20
CA TYR A 159 32.02 -7.30 -13.38
C TYR A 159 30.91 -6.28 -13.15
N SER A 160 31.07 -5.10 -13.75
CA SER A 160 30.10 -4.00 -13.67
C SER A 160 28.91 -4.17 -14.62
N ASP A 161 29.13 -4.76 -15.80
CA ASP A 161 28.06 -5.08 -16.76
C ASP A 161 28.43 -6.28 -17.64
N LEU A 162 27.58 -7.32 -17.62
CA LEU A 162 27.72 -8.51 -18.47
C LEU A 162 26.65 -8.61 -19.57
N SER A 163 25.93 -7.53 -19.88
CA SER A 163 24.78 -7.54 -20.82
C SER A 163 25.12 -8.13 -22.17
N LYS A 164 26.24 -7.68 -22.76
CA LYS A 164 26.66 -8.09 -24.11
C LYS A 164 27.06 -9.56 -24.14
N SER A 165 27.91 -9.99 -23.22
CA SER A 165 28.39 -11.38 -23.14
C SER A 165 27.23 -12.37 -22.93
N ILE A 166 26.32 -12.08 -22.01
CA ILE A 166 25.14 -12.93 -21.76
C ILE A 166 24.24 -12.98 -22.99
N SER A 167 23.98 -11.84 -23.65
CA SER A 167 23.15 -11.80 -24.86
C SER A 167 23.79 -12.60 -26.01
N GLU A 168 25.10 -12.48 -26.21
CA GLU A 168 25.83 -13.23 -27.23
C GLU A 168 25.83 -14.73 -26.93
N MET A 169 26.08 -15.14 -25.68
CA MET A 169 26.02 -16.54 -25.26
C MET A 169 24.61 -17.14 -25.43
N CYS A 170 23.54 -16.38 -25.17
CA CYS A 170 22.17 -16.79 -25.48
C CYS A 170 21.97 -16.97 -26.99
N SER A 171 22.44 -16.02 -27.81
CA SER A 171 22.30 -16.11 -29.28
C SER A 171 23.10 -17.27 -29.89
N LYS A 172 24.25 -17.60 -29.30
CA LYS A 172 25.09 -18.76 -29.66
C LYS A 172 24.52 -20.07 -29.11
N GLY A 173 23.42 -20.03 -28.35
CA GLY A 173 22.79 -21.20 -27.75
C GLY A 173 23.69 -21.94 -26.77
N LEU A 174 24.56 -21.21 -26.04
CA LEU A 174 25.42 -21.76 -24.97
C LEU A 174 24.73 -21.74 -23.61
N ILE A 175 23.85 -20.75 -23.43
CA ILE A 175 23.01 -20.58 -22.25
C ILE A 175 21.58 -20.26 -22.69
N ASN A 176 20.60 -20.72 -21.93
CA ASN A 176 19.21 -20.30 -22.06
C ASN A 176 18.80 -19.53 -20.80
N TYR A 177 17.57 -19.04 -20.77
CA TYR A 177 17.01 -18.46 -19.56
C TYR A 177 15.58 -18.93 -19.33
N GLU A 178 15.22 -19.05 -18.06
CA GLU A 178 13.85 -19.19 -17.61
C GLU A 178 13.44 -17.96 -16.78
N HIS A 179 12.17 -17.58 -16.88
CA HIS A 179 11.62 -16.50 -16.08
C HIS A 179 11.20 -17.02 -14.71
N SER A 180 11.79 -16.46 -13.65
CA SER A 180 11.29 -16.68 -12.29
C SER A 180 10.64 -15.39 -11.80
N PHE A 181 9.35 -15.47 -11.48
CA PHE A 181 8.58 -14.34 -10.98
C PHE A 181 8.83 -14.12 -9.49
N SER A 182 8.98 -12.86 -9.07
CA SER A 182 9.00 -12.51 -7.66
C SER A 182 7.70 -12.98 -6.99
N LYS A 183 7.81 -13.51 -5.76
CA LYS A 183 6.63 -13.79 -4.94
C LYS A 183 6.10 -12.45 -4.40
N PRO A 184 4.90 -11.99 -4.80
CA PRO A 184 4.35 -10.77 -4.25
C PRO A 184 4.06 -10.95 -2.76
N THR A 185 4.13 -9.85 -2.01
CA THR A 185 3.66 -9.84 -0.61
C THR A 185 2.18 -10.13 -0.60
N SER A 186 1.81 -11.25 0.01
CA SER A 186 0.42 -11.66 0.16
C SER A 186 -0.16 -11.13 1.47
N HIS A 187 -1.49 -11.08 1.53
CA HIS A 187 -2.20 -10.89 2.80
C HIS A 187 -1.78 -11.97 3.81
N LYS A 188 -1.82 -11.65 5.10
CA LYS A 188 -1.61 -12.64 6.15
C LYS A 188 -2.85 -13.53 6.20
N ILE A 189 -2.71 -14.76 5.70
CA ILE A 189 -3.71 -15.80 5.82
C ILE A 189 -3.47 -16.51 7.15
N VAL A 190 -4.51 -16.59 7.98
CA VAL A 190 -4.52 -17.44 9.16
C VAL A 190 -5.53 -18.55 8.97
N LYS A 191 -5.23 -19.72 9.51
CA LYS A 191 -6.15 -20.84 9.57
C LYS A 191 -7.01 -20.67 10.82
N ILE A 192 -8.31 -20.53 10.66
CA ILE A 192 -9.28 -20.53 11.74
C ILE A 192 -9.86 -21.92 11.87
N VAL A 193 -9.90 -22.43 13.10
CA VAL A 193 -10.55 -23.68 13.46
C VAL A 193 -11.87 -23.36 14.13
N SER A 194 -12.94 -24.01 13.68
CA SER A 194 -14.27 -23.96 14.29
C SER A 194 -14.86 -25.37 14.39
N LEU A 195 -15.86 -25.54 15.26
CA LEU A 195 -16.68 -26.75 15.25
C LEU A 195 -17.45 -26.86 13.94
N ASN A 196 -17.51 -28.07 13.40
CA ASN A 196 -18.36 -28.41 12.25
C ASN A 196 -19.70 -29.01 12.67
N ILE A 197 -19.82 -29.41 13.94
CA ILE A 197 -20.97 -30.08 14.53
C ILE A 197 -21.60 -29.19 15.60
N SER A 198 -22.88 -29.44 15.89
CA SER A 198 -23.57 -28.75 16.99
C SER A 198 -23.02 -29.17 18.35
N SER A 199 -23.18 -28.30 19.37
CA SER A 199 -22.77 -28.59 20.75
C SER A 199 -23.51 -29.81 21.33
N ASP A 200 -24.76 -30.01 20.95
CA ASP A 200 -25.58 -31.16 21.37
C ASP A 200 -25.07 -32.48 20.75
N GLU A 201 -24.71 -32.43 19.47
CA GLU A 201 -24.14 -33.57 18.75
C GLU A 201 -22.78 -33.96 19.34
N LEU A 202 -21.92 -32.99 19.65
CA LEU A 202 -20.63 -33.24 20.32
C LEU A 202 -20.82 -33.94 21.67
N THR A 203 -21.77 -33.45 22.48
CA THR A 203 -22.09 -34.05 23.79
C THR A 203 -22.53 -35.50 23.63
N SER A 204 -23.35 -35.78 22.61
CA SER A 204 -23.79 -37.15 22.29
C SER A 204 -22.63 -38.07 21.88
N LEU A 205 -21.66 -37.57 21.12
CA LEU A 205 -20.49 -38.34 20.66
C LEU A 205 -19.52 -38.67 21.80
N ILE A 206 -19.39 -37.76 22.78
CA ILE A 206 -18.60 -37.97 24.00
C ILE A 206 -19.28 -39.03 24.88
N LEU A 207 -20.59 -38.90 25.12
CA LEU A 207 -21.37 -39.85 25.93
C LEU A 207 -21.37 -41.27 25.33
N LYS A 208 -21.44 -41.38 24.00
CA LYS A 208 -21.36 -42.66 23.27
C LYS A 208 -19.94 -43.25 23.19
N LYS A 209 -18.94 -42.62 23.84
CA LYS A 209 -17.52 -43.03 23.80
C LYS A 209 -16.93 -43.17 22.38
N LEU A 210 -17.48 -42.42 21.41
CA LEU A 210 -16.99 -42.40 20.03
C LEU A 210 -15.72 -41.53 19.89
N ILE A 211 -15.54 -40.59 20.82
CA ILE A 211 -14.31 -39.81 20.99
C ILE A 211 -13.67 -40.24 22.31
N LYS A 212 -12.61 -41.06 22.24
CA LYS A 212 -11.97 -41.66 23.42
C LYS A 212 -10.72 -40.91 23.89
N SER A 213 -10.13 -40.07 23.02
CA SER A 213 -8.89 -39.36 23.34
C SER A 213 -9.18 -38.15 24.21
N ALA A 214 -8.63 -38.13 25.43
CA ALA A 214 -8.78 -37.00 26.36
C ALA A 214 -8.39 -35.66 25.72
N LYS A 215 -7.29 -35.64 24.94
CA LYS A 215 -6.83 -34.44 24.21
C LYS A 215 -7.81 -33.97 23.12
N GLN A 216 -8.53 -34.89 22.46
CA GLN A 216 -9.57 -34.54 21.48
C GLN A 216 -10.80 -33.94 22.17
N ILE A 217 -11.21 -34.51 23.31
CA ILE A 217 -12.35 -34.01 24.09
C ILE A 217 -12.05 -32.60 24.62
N THR A 218 -10.87 -32.39 25.22
CA THR A 218 -10.45 -31.06 25.70
C THR A 218 -10.42 -30.02 24.59
N ALA A 219 -9.92 -30.38 23.41
CA ALA A 219 -9.89 -29.49 22.25
C ALA A 219 -11.31 -29.11 21.78
N LEU A 220 -12.22 -30.09 21.66
CA LEU A 220 -13.58 -29.86 21.19
C LEU A 220 -14.42 -29.06 22.20
N ASN A 221 -14.27 -29.32 23.50
CA ASN A 221 -14.95 -28.54 24.54
C ASN A 221 -14.54 -27.06 24.52
N LYS A 222 -13.26 -26.75 24.25
CA LYS A 222 -12.82 -25.35 24.08
C LYS A 222 -13.47 -24.66 22.90
N LEU A 223 -13.70 -25.37 21.80
CA LEU A 223 -14.42 -24.83 20.64
C LEU A 223 -15.92 -24.64 20.91
N THR A 224 -16.48 -25.30 21.92
CA THR A 224 -17.85 -25.06 22.39
C THR A 224 -17.93 -23.77 23.21
N GLU A 225 -16.91 -23.48 24.02
CA GLU A 225 -16.85 -22.25 24.83
C GLU A 225 -16.61 -20.99 23.98
N LYS A 226 -15.83 -21.12 22.90
CA LYS A 226 -15.59 -20.05 21.94
C LYS A 226 -15.65 -20.62 20.51
N PRO A 227 -16.50 -20.06 19.63
CA PRO A 227 -16.86 -20.71 18.36
C PRO A 227 -15.69 -20.82 17.36
N GLU A 228 -14.69 -19.94 17.46
CA GLU A 228 -13.56 -19.90 16.51
C GLU A 228 -12.23 -19.53 17.20
N PHE A 229 -11.15 -20.18 16.76
CA PHE A 229 -9.78 -19.85 17.17
C PHE A 229 -8.81 -19.83 15.99
N GLU A 230 -7.75 -19.02 16.09
CA GLU A 230 -6.59 -19.15 15.22
C GLU A 230 -5.87 -20.48 15.52
N LEU A 231 -5.64 -21.31 14.50
CA LEU A 231 -5.14 -22.68 14.60
C LEU A 231 -3.89 -22.81 15.48
N ASN A 232 -2.90 -21.94 15.28
CA ASN A 232 -1.65 -21.99 16.05
C ASN A 232 -1.86 -21.64 17.53
N TYR A 233 -2.74 -20.67 17.80
CA TYR A 233 -3.11 -20.29 19.16
C TYR A 233 -3.92 -21.41 19.83
N PHE A 234 -4.91 -21.97 19.12
CA PHE A 234 -5.71 -23.10 19.57
C PHE A 234 -4.85 -24.33 19.91
N MET A 235 -3.88 -24.67 19.06
CA MET A 235 -2.96 -25.78 19.31
C MET A 235 -2.17 -25.57 20.61
N LYS A 236 -1.66 -24.36 20.83
CA LYS A 236 -0.92 -24.01 22.05
C LYS A 236 -1.82 -24.01 23.28
N GLU A 237 -3.00 -23.44 23.18
CA GLU A 237 -3.95 -23.27 24.29
C GLU A 237 -4.60 -24.60 24.68
N ALA A 238 -4.97 -25.44 23.72
CA ALA A 238 -5.52 -26.78 23.97
C ALA A 238 -4.42 -27.83 24.26
N GLY A 239 -3.14 -27.48 24.12
CA GLY A 239 -2.02 -28.40 24.36
C GLY A 239 -1.98 -29.57 23.36
N ILE A 240 -2.37 -29.33 22.10
CA ILE A 240 -2.52 -30.34 21.05
C ILE A 240 -1.57 -30.11 19.87
N THR A 241 -1.21 -31.20 19.19
CA THR A 241 -0.32 -31.19 18.03
C THR A 241 -1.11 -31.16 16.71
N SER A 242 -0.41 -30.88 15.60
CA SER A 242 -1.00 -30.90 14.25
C SER A 242 -1.61 -32.25 13.89
N SER A 243 -1.10 -33.36 14.43
CA SER A 243 -1.68 -34.70 14.26
C SER A 243 -3.08 -34.83 14.87
N VAL A 244 -3.34 -34.21 16.03
CA VAL A 244 -4.65 -34.22 16.68
C VAL A 244 -5.65 -33.38 15.86
N ILE A 245 -5.22 -32.21 15.39
CA ILE A 245 -6.01 -31.37 14.48
C ILE A 245 -6.37 -32.13 13.20
N ASN A 246 -5.39 -32.75 12.54
CA ASN A 246 -5.64 -33.52 11.32
C ASN A 246 -6.59 -34.70 11.56
N SER A 247 -6.52 -35.34 12.73
CA SER A 247 -7.44 -36.41 13.10
C SER A 247 -8.86 -35.90 13.33
N LEU A 248 -9.03 -34.76 14.00
CA LEU A 248 -10.35 -34.13 14.21
C LEU A 248 -10.96 -33.65 12.89
N PHE A 249 -10.14 -33.07 12.01
CA PHE A 249 -10.56 -32.61 10.69
C PHE A 249 -10.98 -33.79 9.79
N LYS A 250 -10.22 -34.89 9.77
CA LYS A 250 -10.59 -36.12 9.04
C LYS A 250 -11.87 -36.79 9.56
N LYS A 251 -12.20 -36.60 10.83
CA LYS A 251 -13.45 -37.08 11.44
C LYS A 251 -14.62 -36.10 11.21
N GLU A 252 -14.40 -35.03 10.45
CA GLU A 252 -15.40 -33.99 10.14
C GLU A 252 -15.97 -33.28 11.39
N LEU A 253 -15.25 -33.33 12.53
CA LEU A 253 -15.68 -32.71 13.78
C LEU A 253 -15.33 -31.21 13.84
N ILE A 254 -14.31 -30.80 13.10
CA ILE A 254 -13.84 -29.41 13.00
C ILE A 254 -13.70 -29.03 11.53
N THR A 255 -13.87 -27.75 11.22
CA THR A 255 -13.46 -27.18 9.94
C THR A 255 -12.26 -26.29 10.11
N ILE A 256 -11.43 -26.21 9.07
CA ILE A 256 -10.30 -25.29 9.00
C ILE A 256 -10.57 -24.38 7.80
N LYS A 257 -10.85 -23.11 8.08
CA LYS A 257 -11.03 -22.09 7.04
C LYS A 257 -9.80 -21.20 7.00
N GLU A 258 -9.35 -20.88 5.79
CA GLU A 258 -8.32 -19.87 5.59
C GLU A 258 -8.99 -18.49 5.52
N ILE A 259 -8.70 -17.64 6.50
CA ILE A 259 -9.26 -16.29 6.59
C ILE A 259 -8.13 -15.28 6.47
N ARG A 260 -8.35 -14.21 5.70
CA ARG A 260 -7.47 -13.04 5.67
C ARG A 260 -7.57 -12.35 7.03
N LYS A 261 -6.49 -12.35 7.82
CA LYS A 261 -6.42 -11.60 9.07
C LYS A 261 -5.43 -10.47 8.91
N HIS A 262 -5.96 -9.26 8.94
CA HIS A 262 -5.13 -8.07 8.97
C HIS A 262 -4.29 -8.03 10.25
N ARG A 263 -3.08 -7.46 10.15
CA ARG A 263 -2.22 -7.25 11.31
C ARG A 263 -2.84 -6.15 12.19
N GLU A 264 -2.85 -6.38 13.50
CA GLU A 264 -3.29 -5.38 14.50
C GLU A 264 -2.06 -4.72 15.11
N SER A 265 -2.08 -3.39 15.23
CA SER A 265 -1.10 -2.67 16.04
C SER A 265 -1.55 -2.71 17.50
N PRO A 266 -0.65 -3.01 18.46
CA PRO A 266 -1.01 -3.02 19.88
C PRO A 266 -1.43 -1.62 20.35
N ASP A 267 -2.56 -1.53 21.04
CA ASP A 267 -2.98 -0.31 21.74
C ASP A 267 -2.29 -0.28 23.13
N ILE A 268 -1.47 0.74 23.40
CA ILE A 268 -0.58 0.78 24.59
C ILE A 268 -0.95 1.91 25.58
N PHE A 269 -1.95 2.74 25.31
CA PHE A 269 -2.24 3.88 26.18
C PHE A 269 -3.69 3.88 26.64
N SER A 270 -3.91 4.27 27.90
CA SER A 270 -5.22 4.52 28.51
C SER A 270 -5.18 5.91 29.14
N GLU A 271 -5.71 6.90 28.44
CA GLU A 271 -6.08 8.20 29.03
C GLU A 271 -7.60 8.34 28.98
N ASP A 272 -8.18 8.88 30.05
CA ASP A 272 -9.62 9.16 30.15
C ASP A 272 -10.09 10.08 29.02
N ASP A 273 -11.14 9.67 28.32
CA ASP A 273 -11.82 10.45 27.29
C ASP A 273 -12.58 11.64 27.91
N LYS A 274 -11.87 12.75 28.13
CA LYS A 274 -12.50 14.01 28.54
C LYS A 274 -12.95 14.77 27.31
N GLU A 275 -14.21 15.17 27.29
CA GLU A 275 -14.77 16.04 26.27
C GLU A 275 -14.18 17.45 26.44
N ILE A 276 -13.56 17.97 25.38
CA ILE A 276 -12.83 19.24 25.41
C ILE A 276 -13.76 20.33 24.85
N LEU A 277 -14.05 21.34 25.66
CA LEU A 277 -14.79 22.52 25.21
C LEU A 277 -13.87 23.43 24.39
N LEU A 278 -14.36 23.84 23.22
CA LEU A 278 -13.68 24.82 22.37
C LEU A 278 -13.88 26.24 22.92
N ASN A 279 -12.81 27.03 22.93
CA ASN A 279 -12.92 28.47 23.12
C ASN A 279 -13.51 29.15 21.85
N ASP A 280 -13.83 30.45 21.94
CA ASP A 280 -14.50 31.15 20.83
C ASP A 280 -13.63 31.26 19.57
N GLU A 281 -12.31 31.41 19.71
CA GLU A 281 -11.38 31.44 18.58
C GLU A 281 -11.38 30.11 17.82
N GLN A 282 -11.30 29.00 18.56
CA GLN A 282 -11.36 27.64 18.02
C GLN A 282 -12.71 27.35 17.39
N ARG A 283 -13.82 27.74 18.05
CA ARG A 283 -15.19 27.54 17.53
C ARG A 283 -15.38 28.27 16.20
N ASN A 284 -15.00 29.54 16.11
CA ASN A 284 -15.04 30.32 14.86
C ASN A 284 -14.15 29.70 13.77
N CYS A 285 -12.99 29.14 14.12
CA CYS A 285 -12.17 28.40 13.14
C CYS A 285 -12.91 27.18 12.61
N VAL A 286 -13.48 26.35 13.50
CA VAL A 286 -14.23 25.15 13.10
C VAL A 286 -15.45 25.51 12.25
N GLU A 287 -16.19 26.57 12.59
CA GLU A 287 -17.34 27.05 11.82
C GLU A 287 -16.93 27.41 10.40
N ARG A 288 -15.94 28.29 10.21
CA ARG A 288 -15.45 28.70 8.88
C ARG A 288 -14.93 27.55 8.04
N LEU A 289 -14.23 26.60 8.65
CA LEU A 289 -13.77 25.40 7.96
C LEU A 289 -14.96 24.55 7.51
N THR A 290 -15.92 24.34 8.41
CA THR A 290 -17.11 23.50 8.17
C THR A 290 -18.04 24.08 7.11
N GLU A 291 -18.16 25.41 7.01
CA GLU A 291 -18.89 26.08 5.92
C GLU A 291 -18.37 25.63 4.56
N THR A 292 -17.06 25.72 4.33
CA THR A 292 -16.46 25.30 3.05
C THR A 292 -16.63 23.82 2.74
N ILE A 293 -16.63 22.97 3.79
CA ILE A 293 -16.83 21.53 3.66
C ILE A 293 -18.27 21.22 3.22
N LYS A 294 -19.26 21.93 3.79
CA LYS A 294 -20.69 21.79 3.48
C LYS A 294 -21.02 22.30 2.07
N GLU A 295 -20.37 23.38 1.65
CA GLU A 295 -20.52 23.94 0.31
C GLU A 295 -19.81 23.11 -0.78
N ASP A 296 -18.95 22.16 -0.40
CA ASP A 296 -18.13 21.36 -1.32
C ASP A 296 -17.24 22.20 -2.23
N ILE A 297 -16.56 23.19 -1.63
CA ILE A 297 -15.69 24.13 -2.35
C ILE A 297 -14.24 23.99 -1.90
N PHE A 298 -13.34 23.87 -2.88
CA PHE A 298 -11.91 23.96 -2.63
C PHE A 298 -11.52 25.30 -1.99
N ARG A 299 -10.93 25.24 -0.80
CA ARG A 299 -10.42 26.40 -0.08
C ARG A 299 -9.20 26.04 0.74
N VAL A 300 -8.18 26.90 0.74
CA VAL A 300 -6.99 26.74 1.58
C VAL A 300 -7.04 27.73 2.73
N PHE A 301 -6.86 27.21 3.94
CA PHE A 301 -6.74 27.97 5.16
C PHE A 301 -5.34 27.83 5.76
N LEU A 302 -4.74 28.95 6.17
CA LEU A 302 -3.58 28.96 7.05
C LEU A 302 -4.08 29.14 8.49
N LEU A 303 -3.94 28.09 9.31
CA LEU A 303 -4.24 28.14 10.73
C LEU A 303 -2.96 28.49 11.51
N HIS A 304 -2.77 29.78 11.77
CA HIS A 304 -1.66 30.31 12.54
C HIS A 304 -2.01 30.31 14.02
N GLY A 305 -1.41 29.42 14.80
CA GLY A 305 -1.67 29.35 16.24
C GLY A 305 -0.43 28.96 17.02
N ILE A 306 -0.13 29.72 18.08
CA ILE A 306 1.00 29.46 18.98
C ILE A 306 0.96 28.02 19.52
N THR A 307 2.11 27.48 19.91
CA THR A 307 2.16 26.15 20.55
C THR A 307 1.23 26.10 21.75
N GLY A 308 0.44 25.03 21.89
CA GLY A 308 -0.55 24.92 22.99
C GLY A 308 -1.88 25.65 22.77
N SER A 309 -2.06 26.40 21.67
CA SER A 309 -3.34 27.05 21.31
C SER A 309 -4.48 26.08 20.94
N GLY A 310 -4.18 24.78 20.82
CA GLY A 310 -5.17 23.74 20.56
C GLY A 310 -5.52 23.53 19.08
N LYS A 311 -4.59 23.80 18.15
CA LYS A 311 -4.75 23.49 16.71
C LYS A 311 -5.28 22.07 16.45
N THR A 312 -4.72 21.07 17.15
CA THR A 312 -5.15 19.66 17.05
C THR A 312 -6.63 19.46 17.40
N GLU A 313 -7.18 20.22 18.35
CA GLU A 313 -8.59 20.13 18.69
C GLU A 313 -9.47 20.70 17.57
N VAL A 314 -9.06 21.82 16.97
CA VAL A 314 -9.72 22.35 15.76
C VAL A 314 -9.74 21.31 14.64
N TYR A 315 -8.63 20.59 14.42
CA TYR A 315 -8.55 19.52 13.43
C TYR A 315 -9.56 18.39 13.73
N ILE A 316 -9.55 17.87 14.96
CA ILE A 316 -10.43 16.77 15.38
C ILE A 316 -11.90 17.18 15.22
N GLN A 317 -12.28 18.36 15.70
CA GLN A 317 -13.67 18.81 15.63
C GLN A 317 -14.11 19.07 14.18
N THR A 318 -13.24 19.64 13.35
CA THR A 318 -13.53 19.81 11.92
C THR A 318 -13.69 18.46 11.21
N ILE A 319 -12.83 17.47 11.50
CA ILE A 319 -12.94 16.13 10.92
C ILE A 319 -14.24 15.44 11.35
N LYS A 320 -14.71 15.63 12.59
CA LYS A 320 -16.03 15.12 13.01
C LYS A 320 -17.14 15.65 12.11
N GLU A 321 -17.14 16.93 11.78
CA GLU A 321 -18.13 17.52 10.86
C GLU A 321 -17.97 16.98 9.43
N VAL A 322 -16.73 16.80 8.94
CA VAL A 322 -16.47 16.17 7.63
C VAL A 322 -17.09 14.79 7.55
N LEU A 323 -16.88 13.94 8.57
CA LEU A 323 -17.42 12.58 8.57
C LEU A 323 -18.96 12.55 8.60
N LYS A 324 -19.63 13.55 9.21
CA LYS A 324 -21.10 13.67 9.20
C LYS A 324 -21.65 13.90 7.79
N THR A 325 -20.87 14.54 6.91
CA THR A 325 -21.24 14.74 5.49
C THR A 325 -20.96 13.51 4.61
N GLY A 326 -20.49 12.39 5.18
CA GLY A 326 -20.12 11.19 4.44
C GLY A 326 -18.77 11.26 3.73
N LYS A 327 -18.05 12.39 3.87
CA LYS A 327 -16.71 12.62 3.31
C LYS A 327 -15.62 12.03 4.23
N THR A 328 -14.40 11.98 3.73
CA THR A 328 -13.22 11.43 4.42
C THR A 328 -12.16 12.50 4.67
N ALA A 329 -11.16 12.19 5.50
CA ALA A 329 -10.10 13.13 5.88
C ALA A 329 -8.70 12.54 5.72
N ILE A 330 -7.74 13.38 5.32
CA ILE A 330 -6.30 13.09 5.38
C ILE A 330 -5.65 14.06 6.37
N VAL A 331 -4.81 13.54 7.27
CA VAL A 331 -4.02 14.32 8.22
C VAL A 331 -2.56 13.99 8.01
N LEU A 332 -1.83 14.96 7.46
CA LEU A 332 -0.40 14.90 7.33
C LEU A 332 0.25 15.50 8.57
N VAL A 333 1.24 14.79 9.08
CA VAL A 333 2.13 15.26 10.14
C VAL A 333 3.59 14.98 9.74
N PRO A 334 4.57 15.74 10.27
CA PRO A 334 5.98 15.41 10.07
C PRO A 334 6.27 13.98 10.53
N GLU A 335 7.17 13.28 9.84
CA GLU A 335 7.41 11.85 10.08
C GLU A 335 7.86 11.55 11.52
N ILE A 336 8.62 12.47 12.12
CA ILE A 336 9.06 12.41 13.52
C ILE A 336 7.92 12.69 14.52
N SER A 337 6.92 13.47 14.09
CA SER A 337 5.78 13.92 14.91
C SER A 337 4.63 12.93 14.88
N LEU A 338 4.69 11.89 14.03
CA LEU A 338 3.76 10.77 14.01
C LEU A 338 3.96 9.86 15.23
N THR A 339 3.70 10.41 16.39
CA THR A 339 3.86 9.74 17.68
C THR A 339 2.69 8.81 17.95
N PRO A 340 2.90 7.70 18.69
CA PRO A 340 1.81 6.85 19.17
C PRO A 340 0.73 7.63 19.91
N GLN A 341 1.10 8.68 20.65
CA GLN A 341 0.17 9.54 21.38
C GLN A 341 -0.80 10.27 20.45
N LEU A 342 -0.31 10.85 19.34
CA LEU A 342 -1.19 11.50 18.36
C LEU A 342 -2.16 10.49 17.72
N ILE A 343 -1.64 9.35 17.29
CA ILE A 343 -2.46 8.28 16.68
C ILE A 343 -3.54 7.82 17.67
N TYR A 344 -3.16 7.59 18.93
CA TYR A 344 -4.08 7.17 19.98
C TYR A 344 -5.20 8.19 20.20
N ARG A 345 -4.87 9.50 20.25
CA ARG A 345 -5.89 10.55 20.39
C ARG A 345 -6.92 10.54 19.26
N PHE A 346 -6.50 10.32 18.03
CA PHE A 346 -7.43 10.17 16.91
C PHE A 346 -8.25 8.88 17.01
N LYS A 347 -7.63 7.75 17.33
CA LYS A 347 -8.35 6.48 17.55
C LYS A 347 -9.40 6.59 18.65
N MET A 348 -9.11 7.28 19.75
CA MET A 348 -10.09 7.51 20.83
C MET A 348 -11.29 8.36 20.39
N LYS A 349 -11.10 9.28 19.44
CA LYS A 349 -12.19 10.16 18.97
C LYS A 349 -12.97 9.60 17.79
N PHE A 350 -12.39 8.65 17.04
CA PHE A 350 -12.94 8.17 15.78
C PHE A 350 -12.98 6.64 15.66
N ASP A 351 -12.65 5.93 16.73
CA ASP A 351 -12.63 4.48 16.85
C ASP A 351 -11.79 3.80 15.76
N ASP A 352 -12.35 2.77 15.14
CA ASP A 352 -11.72 1.94 14.11
C ASP A 352 -11.73 2.57 12.70
N LYS A 353 -12.17 3.83 12.57
CA LYS A 353 -12.20 4.58 11.30
C LYS A 353 -10.86 5.20 10.90
N VAL A 354 -9.84 5.08 11.75
CA VAL A 354 -8.52 5.70 11.56
C VAL A 354 -7.51 4.69 11.05
N GLY A 355 -6.94 4.96 9.87
CA GLY A 355 -5.77 4.27 9.34
C GLY A 355 -4.50 5.10 9.45
N VAL A 356 -3.35 4.44 9.53
CA VAL A 356 -2.03 5.09 9.63
C VAL A 356 -1.17 4.66 8.45
N ILE A 357 -0.45 5.61 7.82
CA ILE A 357 0.51 5.34 6.73
C ILE A 357 1.84 6.06 7.01
N HIS A 358 2.92 5.29 7.10
CA HIS A 358 4.28 5.83 7.19
C HIS A 358 5.32 4.87 6.60
N SER A 359 6.56 5.37 6.45
CA SER A 359 7.71 4.65 5.90
C SER A 359 7.99 3.33 6.64
N ARG A 360 7.90 3.34 7.98
CA ARG A 360 8.20 2.20 8.86
C ARG A 360 7.20 1.03 8.80
N LEU A 361 6.05 1.19 8.14
CA LEU A 361 5.13 0.06 7.95
C LEU A 361 5.73 -0.95 6.97
N SER A 362 5.60 -2.23 7.32
CA SER A 362 5.91 -3.32 6.38
C SER A 362 4.98 -3.27 5.18
N ASP A 363 5.40 -3.83 4.04
CA ASP A 363 4.56 -3.86 2.83
C ASP A 363 3.24 -4.59 3.06
N GLY A 364 3.22 -5.60 3.94
CA GLY A 364 2.00 -6.31 4.32
C GLY A 364 1.03 -5.43 5.13
N GLU A 365 1.55 -4.59 6.03
CA GLU A 365 0.71 -3.62 6.78
C GLU A 365 0.20 -2.50 5.88
N LYS A 366 1.02 -2.02 4.93
CA LYS A 366 0.57 -1.03 3.94
C LYS A 366 -0.55 -1.60 3.08
N LEU A 367 -0.42 -2.85 2.62
CA LEU A 367 -1.48 -3.54 1.88
C LEU A 367 -2.76 -3.69 2.71
N ASP A 368 -2.65 -4.16 3.96
CA ASP A 368 -3.79 -4.27 4.89
C ASP A 368 -4.49 -2.92 5.10
N THR A 369 -3.73 -1.82 5.23
CA THR A 369 -4.28 -0.46 5.34
C THR A 369 -4.98 -0.02 4.07
N TYR A 370 -4.42 -0.32 2.89
CA TYR A 370 -5.03 0.01 1.60
C TYR A 370 -6.36 -0.71 1.39
N ASP A 371 -6.45 -2.00 1.76
CA ASP A 371 -7.71 -2.74 1.70
C ASP A 371 -8.78 -2.11 2.62
N ARG A 372 -8.37 -1.73 3.84
CA ARG A 372 -9.28 -1.09 4.81
C ARG A 372 -9.74 0.30 4.36
N ILE A 373 -8.91 1.03 3.62
CA ILE A 373 -9.32 2.28 2.95
C ILE A 373 -10.37 1.96 1.87
N ARG A 374 -10.06 1.02 0.98
CA ARG A 374 -10.90 0.70 -0.19
C ARG A 374 -12.26 0.13 0.17
N SER A 375 -12.31 -0.71 1.20
CA SER A 375 -13.55 -1.25 1.79
C SER A 375 -14.37 -0.21 2.55
N GLY A 376 -13.85 1.02 2.72
CA GLY A 376 -14.53 2.10 3.43
C GLY A 376 -14.47 1.99 4.95
N LYS A 377 -13.72 1.03 5.51
CA LYS A 377 -13.48 0.91 6.95
C LYS A 377 -12.72 2.13 7.48
N TYR A 378 -11.62 2.48 6.83
CA TYR A 378 -10.86 3.68 7.17
C TYR A 378 -11.39 4.90 6.43
N LYS A 379 -11.86 5.89 7.21
CA LYS A 379 -12.37 7.19 6.74
C LYS A 379 -11.41 8.34 7.04
N ILE A 380 -10.44 8.12 7.92
CA ILE A 380 -9.41 9.08 8.28
C ILE A 380 -8.06 8.41 8.06
N ILE A 381 -7.16 9.07 7.34
CA ILE A 381 -5.78 8.61 7.17
C ILE A 381 -4.82 9.59 7.79
N ILE A 382 -4.02 9.11 8.73
CA ILE A 382 -2.97 9.89 9.39
C ILE A 382 -1.62 9.38 8.91
N GLY A 383 -0.70 10.28 8.58
CA GLY A 383 0.62 9.82 8.19
C GLY A 383 1.58 10.93 7.85
N ALA A 384 2.77 10.52 7.43
CA ALA A 384 3.70 11.43 6.77
C ALA A 384 3.18 11.79 5.36
N ARG A 385 3.97 12.55 4.60
CA ARG A 385 3.67 12.94 3.21
C ARG A 385 3.20 11.82 2.27
N SER A 386 3.67 10.58 2.45
CA SER A 386 3.22 9.42 1.65
C SER A 386 1.74 9.05 1.83
N ALA A 387 1.09 9.50 2.91
CA ALA A 387 -0.35 9.33 3.09
C ALA A 387 -1.18 10.05 2.01
N LEU A 388 -0.60 11.03 1.30
CA LEU A 388 -1.23 11.65 0.13
C LEU A 388 -1.46 10.71 -1.04
N PHE A 389 -0.88 9.52 -1.04
CA PHE A 389 -1.17 8.52 -2.06
C PHE A 389 -2.17 7.46 -1.63
N ALA A 390 -2.75 7.60 -0.43
CA ALA A 390 -3.82 6.72 0.03
C ALA A 390 -5.03 6.77 -0.93
N PRO A 391 -5.61 5.62 -1.33
CA PRO A 391 -6.77 5.53 -2.23
C PRO A 391 -8.10 5.87 -1.53
N LEU A 392 -8.08 6.94 -0.73
CA LEU A 392 -9.23 7.46 -0.01
C LEU A 392 -10.14 8.21 -1.00
N LYS A 393 -11.45 7.91 -0.95
CA LYS A 393 -12.46 8.51 -1.84
C LYS A 393 -13.26 9.57 -1.09
N ASN A 394 -13.81 10.55 -1.81
CA ASN A 394 -14.66 11.62 -1.26
C ASN A 394 -13.94 12.43 -0.16
N ILE A 395 -12.70 12.85 -0.45
CA ILE A 395 -11.90 13.64 0.50
C ILE A 395 -12.58 14.99 0.70
N GLY A 396 -13.01 15.27 1.93
CA GLY A 396 -13.60 16.57 2.30
C GLY A 396 -12.62 17.52 2.96
N ILE A 397 -11.55 16.99 3.57
CA ILE A 397 -10.49 17.80 4.16
C ILE A 397 -9.12 17.14 4.04
N ILE A 398 -8.09 17.97 3.81
CA ILE A 398 -6.69 17.60 3.98
C ILE A 398 -6.03 18.57 4.97
N ILE A 399 -5.51 18.06 6.07
CA ILE A 399 -4.81 18.83 7.10
C ILE A 399 -3.32 18.56 6.96
N VAL A 400 -2.52 19.62 7.00
CA VAL A 400 -1.05 19.56 7.01
C VAL A 400 -0.59 20.24 8.29
N ASP A 401 -0.27 19.44 9.31
CA ASP A 401 0.23 19.97 10.58
C ASP A 401 1.73 20.30 10.49
N GLU A 402 2.16 21.31 11.22
CA GLU A 402 3.49 21.90 11.12
C GLU A 402 3.95 22.10 9.66
N GLU A 403 3.14 22.78 8.86
CA GLU A 403 3.31 22.91 7.40
C GLU A 403 4.67 23.46 6.95
N HIS A 404 5.38 24.18 7.82
CA HIS A 404 6.73 24.70 7.57
C HIS A 404 7.83 23.63 7.60
N ASP A 405 7.53 22.43 8.09
CA ASP A 405 8.51 21.39 8.32
C ASP A 405 9.12 20.91 6.99
N SER A 406 10.45 20.97 6.91
CA SER A 406 11.21 20.57 5.71
C SER A 406 11.03 19.10 5.32
N SER A 407 10.63 18.22 6.24
CA SER A 407 10.39 16.80 5.98
C SER A 407 9.26 16.56 4.99
N TYR A 408 8.40 17.54 4.71
CA TYR A 408 7.42 17.47 3.63
C TYR A 408 8.05 17.44 2.24
N LYS A 409 9.30 17.89 2.06
CA LYS A 409 10.02 17.78 0.78
C LYS A 409 10.59 16.37 0.59
N GLN A 410 10.31 15.75 -0.55
CA GLN A 410 10.91 14.48 -0.93
C GLN A 410 12.30 14.65 -1.57
N ASP A 411 13.29 13.91 -1.08
CA ASP A 411 14.63 13.87 -1.68
C ASP A 411 14.74 12.92 -2.89
N ASN A 412 14.03 11.80 -2.85
CA ASN A 412 14.02 10.79 -3.92
C ASN A 412 12.95 11.11 -4.97
N SER A 413 13.12 10.63 -6.19
CA SER A 413 12.08 10.78 -7.21
C SER A 413 10.81 9.97 -6.84
N PRO A 414 9.59 10.51 -7.06
CA PRO A 414 9.28 11.90 -7.44
C PRO A 414 9.61 12.89 -6.32
N ARG A 415 10.34 13.98 -6.63
CA ARG A 415 10.81 14.98 -5.66
C ARG A 415 9.74 16.01 -5.27
N TYR A 416 8.53 15.56 -4.96
CA TYR A 416 7.40 16.44 -4.65
C TYR A 416 7.52 17.08 -3.25
N ASN A 417 6.83 18.21 -3.05
CA ASN A 417 6.57 18.77 -1.72
C ASN A 417 5.18 18.33 -1.25
N GLY A 418 5.10 17.67 -0.10
CA GLY A 418 3.86 17.16 0.49
C GLY A 418 2.83 18.25 0.79
N ARG A 419 3.24 19.44 1.22
CA ARG A 419 2.32 20.57 1.44
C ARG A 419 1.64 20.99 0.13
N ASP A 420 2.43 21.22 -0.91
CA ASP A 420 1.91 21.72 -2.18
C ASP A 420 1.08 20.63 -2.89
N ALA A 421 1.52 19.37 -2.77
CA ALA A 421 0.78 18.22 -3.27
C ALA A 421 -0.55 18.00 -2.52
N ALA A 422 -0.61 18.26 -1.21
CA ALA A 422 -1.86 18.25 -0.45
C ALA A 422 -2.85 19.29 -0.97
N ILE A 423 -2.37 20.50 -1.26
CA ILE A 423 -3.21 21.57 -1.82
C ILE A 423 -3.76 21.17 -3.18
N TYR A 424 -2.92 20.62 -4.06
CA TYR A 424 -3.36 20.19 -5.38
C TYR A 424 -4.33 19.01 -5.30
N ARG A 425 -4.06 18.01 -4.45
CA ARG A 425 -4.97 16.87 -4.27
C ARG A 425 -6.33 17.31 -3.74
N ALA A 426 -6.34 18.25 -2.79
CA ALA A 426 -7.58 18.83 -2.30
C ALA A 426 -8.34 19.57 -3.41
N LYS A 427 -7.64 20.28 -4.30
CA LYS A 427 -8.26 20.92 -5.48
C LYS A 427 -8.96 19.92 -6.40
N LEU A 428 -8.36 18.75 -6.63
CA LEU A 428 -8.99 17.67 -7.43
C LEU A 428 -10.27 17.11 -6.79
N ASN A 429 -10.40 17.22 -5.47
CA ASN A 429 -11.52 16.69 -4.70
C ASN A 429 -12.51 17.78 -4.22
N ASN A 430 -12.34 19.04 -4.63
CA ASN A 430 -13.07 20.19 -4.06
C ASN A 430 -13.01 20.26 -2.52
N ALA A 431 -11.90 19.80 -1.93
CA ALA A 431 -11.73 19.64 -0.49
C ALA A 431 -11.18 20.90 0.17
N THR A 432 -11.47 21.05 1.47
CA THR A 432 -10.86 22.08 2.31
C THR A 432 -9.43 21.68 2.69
N VAL A 433 -8.51 22.63 2.70
CA VAL A 433 -7.13 22.43 3.17
C VAL A 433 -6.88 23.26 4.41
N VAL A 434 -6.26 22.65 5.43
CA VAL A 434 -5.80 23.36 6.63
C VAL A 434 -4.30 23.20 6.75
N LEU A 435 -3.57 24.28 6.54
CA LEU A 435 -2.13 24.38 6.80
C LEU A 435 -1.95 24.89 8.21
N GLY A 436 -1.56 24.01 9.12
CA GLY A 436 -1.41 24.33 10.53
C GLY A 436 0.02 24.67 10.91
N SER A 437 0.24 25.78 11.60
CA SER A 437 1.56 26.05 12.16
C SER A 437 1.57 27.10 13.27
N ALA A 438 2.53 26.97 14.20
CA ALA A 438 2.93 28.06 15.08
C ALA A 438 3.89 29.05 14.42
N THR A 439 4.65 28.60 13.42
CA THR A 439 5.64 29.38 12.68
C THR A 439 5.45 29.12 11.19
N PRO A 440 4.43 29.73 10.56
CA PRO A 440 4.15 29.52 9.14
C PRO A 440 5.37 29.77 8.26
N SER A 441 5.51 28.97 7.21
CA SER A 441 6.46 29.21 6.14
C SER A 441 6.18 30.54 5.45
N LEU A 442 7.24 31.17 4.91
CA LEU A 442 7.12 32.45 4.21
C LEU A 442 6.15 32.36 3.03
N GLU A 443 6.17 31.24 2.30
CA GLU A 443 5.28 31.04 1.16
C GLU A 443 3.82 30.94 1.59
N SER A 444 3.52 30.19 2.65
CA SER A 444 2.16 30.06 3.15
C SER A 444 1.65 31.37 3.73
N PHE A 445 2.49 32.10 4.47
CA PHE A 445 2.13 33.40 5.04
C PHE A 445 1.90 34.44 3.94
N TYR A 446 2.77 34.52 2.93
CA TYR A 446 2.61 35.41 1.78
C TYR A 446 1.33 35.10 0.98
N ASN A 447 1.00 33.82 0.77
CA ASN A 447 -0.25 33.44 0.12
C ASN A 447 -1.49 33.82 0.96
N ALA A 448 -1.38 33.81 2.29
CA ALA A 448 -2.46 34.29 3.15
C ALA A 448 -2.60 35.83 3.10
N GLU A 449 -1.49 36.56 3.13
CA GLU A 449 -1.45 38.03 3.03
C GLU A 449 -2.02 38.53 1.69
N THR A 450 -1.67 37.85 0.60
CA THR A 450 -2.19 38.15 -0.76
C THR A 450 -3.61 37.65 -1.00
N GLY A 451 -4.24 37.02 -0.01
CA GLY A 451 -5.63 36.55 -0.07
C GLY A 451 -5.86 35.25 -0.84
N LYS A 452 -4.80 34.60 -1.35
CA LYS A 452 -4.87 33.27 -1.96
C LYS A 452 -5.28 32.20 -0.94
N TYR A 453 -4.76 32.30 0.28
CA TYR A 453 -5.18 31.49 1.43
C TYR A 453 -6.01 32.35 2.39
N LYS A 454 -6.91 31.72 3.14
CA LYS A 454 -7.65 32.39 4.22
C LYS A 454 -6.91 32.20 5.54
N LEU A 455 -6.57 33.30 6.21
CA LEU A 455 -5.90 33.26 7.51
C LEU A 455 -6.91 33.03 8.64
N LEU A 456 -6.62 32.05 9.50
CA LEU A 456 -7.28 31.82 10.78
C LEU A 456 -6.22 31.90 11.88
N VAL A 457 -6.50 32.64 12.95
CA VAL A 457 -5.51 32.90 14.01
C VAL A 457 -6.05 32.39 15.36
N LEU A 458 -5.21 31.64 16.08
CA LEU A 458 -5.43 31.25 17.46
C LEU A 458 -4.38 31.96 18.34
N THR A 459 -4.79 32.98 19.08
CA THR A 459 -3.88 33.82 19.87
C THR A 459 -3.79 33.37 21.33
N LYS A 460 -4.80 32.66 21.83
CA LYS A 460 -4.88 32.26 23.23
C LYS A 460 -4.39 30.82 23.43
N GLU A 461 -3.63 30.61 24.51
CA GLU A 461 -3.39 29.26 25.01
C GLU A 461 -4.71 28.61 25.45
N ARG A 462 -4.74 27.28 25.39
CA ARG A 462 -5.93 26.49 25.74
C ARG A 462 -6.38 26.77 27.19
N GLN A 463 -7.53 27.42 27.36
CA GLN A 463 -8.21 27.44 28.66
C GLN A 463 -8.71 26.03 28.97
N GLN A 464 -8.16 25.38 29.99
CA GLN A 464 -8.70 24.12 30.53
C GLN A 464 -10.01 24.40 31.28
N LEU A 465 -11.10 24.68 30.55
CA LEU A 465 -12.45 24.59 31.13
C LEU A 465 -12.80 23.10 31.21
N ILE A 466 -12.33 22.48 32.28
CA ILE A 466 -12.67 21.09 32.64
C ILE A 466 -14.08 21.12 33.22
N LEU A 467 -15.04 20.51 32.52
CA LEU A 467 -16.30 20.10 33.14
C LEU A 467 -15.98 19.06 34.21
N ARG A 468 -15.95 19.48 35.48
CA ARG A 468 -16.07 18.53 36.60
C ARG A 468 -17.50 18.00 36.54
N LYS A 469 -17.66 16.75 36.10
CA LYS A 469 -18.88 15.98 36.37
C LYS A 469 -18.91 15.59 37.84
#